data_AF-A0A950D2G7-F1
#
_entry.id   AF-A0A950D2G7-F1
#
_cell.length_a   1.000
_cell.length_b   1.000
_cell.length_c   1.000
_cell.angle_alpha   90.00
_cell.angle_beta   90.00
_cell.angle_gamma   90.00
#
_symmetry.space_group_name_H-M   'P 1'
#
loop_
_entity.id
_entity.type
_entity.pdbx_description
1 polymer ?
#
loop_
_entity_poly.entity_id
_entity_poly.type
_entity_poly.pdbx_seq_one_letter_code
_entity_poly.pdbx_strand_id
1 'polypeptide(L)' 'MTGSCKHHDIDPFAYLTDILRRLPSHPAQQLDELLPDVWFTSHPSARRKKAA' A
#
# COMPACT_ATOMS: atom_id res chain seq x y z
N MET A 1 -21.91 -0.28 -7.83
CA MET A 1 -20.73 0.61 -7.74
C MET A 1 -19.73 -0.04 -6.79
N THR A 2 -18.63 -0.63 -7.27
CA THR A 2 -17.35 -0.86 -6.54
C THR A 2 -16.40 -1.71 -7.42
N GLY A 3 -16.21 -1.33 -8.69
CA GLY A 3 -15.30 -2.02 -9.61
C GLY A 3 -13.84 -1.57 -9.53
N SER A 4 -13.56 -0.46 -8.83
CA SER A 4 -12.28 0.25 -8.98
C SER A 4 -11.09 -0.38 -8.22
N CYS A 5 -11.34 -1.25 -7.24
CA CYS A 5 -10.26 -1.81 -6.41
C CYS A 5 -9.59 -3.07 -7.00
N LYS A 6 -10.05 -3.57 -8.15
CA LYS A 6 -9.48 -4.78 -8.80
C LYS A 6 -8.21 -4.51 -9.61
N HIS A 7 -7.83 -3.24 -9.80
CA HIS A 7 -6.96 -2.86 -10.91
C HIS A 7 -5.45 -2.84 -10.60
N HIS A 8 -5.02 -2.80 -9.34
CA HIS A 8 -3.60 -2.57 -9.01
C HIS A 8 -2.85 -3.80 -8.45
N ASP A 9 -3.49 -4.98 -8.34
CA ASP A 9 -2.82 -6.23 -7.86
C ASP A 9 -2.15 -6.07 -6.47
N ILE A 10 -2.63 -5.11 -5.69
CA ILE A 10 -2.18 -4.80 -4.33
C ILE A 10 -3.07 -5.53 -3.35
N ASP A 11 -2.51 -6.01 -2.24
CA ASP A 11 -3.34 -6.28 -1.08
C ASP A 11 -3.62 -4.96 -0.31
N PRO A 12 -4.85 -4.41 -0.38
CA PRO A 12 -5.17 -3.14 0.28
C PRO A 12 -5.05 -3.24 1.81
N PHE A 13 -5.16 -4.45 2.36
CA PHE A 13 -5.04 -4.70 3.78
C PHE A 13 -3.58 -4.56 4.24
N ALA A 14 -2.64 -5.12 3.47
CA ALA A 14 -1.20 -4.97 3.71
C ALA A 14 -0.75 -3.50 3.62
N TYR A 15 -1.20 -2.78 2.59
CA TYR A 15 -0.92 -1.35 2.42
C TYR A 15 -1.41 -0.53 3.62
N LEU A 16 -2.69 -0.68 4.00
CA LEU A 16 -3.26 0.06 5.13
C LEU A 16 -2.58 -0.29 6.46
N THR A 17 -2.31 -1.58 6.70
CA THR A 17 -1.64 -2.03 7.93
C THR A 17 -0.24 -1.45 8.07
N ASP A 18 0.51 -1.41 6.96
CA ASP A 18 1.86 -0.84 6.94
C ASP A 18 1.85 0.67 7.18
N ILE A 19 0.92 1.39 6.54
CA ILE A 19 0.74 2.83 6.78
C ILE A 19 0.37 3.10 8.23
N LEU A 20 -0.60 2.39 8.81
CA LEU A 20 -1.02 2.60 10.19
C LEU A 20 0.09 2.33 11.21
N ARG A 21 1.02 1.42 10.88
CA ARG A 21 2.21 1.17 11.71
C ARG A 21 3.27 2.26 11.58
N ARG A 22 3.43 2.85 10.39
CA ARG A 22 4.41 3.91 10.11
C ARG A 22 3.94 5.28 10.59
N LEU A 23 2.64 5.58 10.46
CA LEU A 23 2.02 6.87 10.76
C LEU A 23 2.42 7.51 12.11
N PRO A 24 2.46 6.80 13.27
CA PRO A 24 2.82 7.42 14.54
C PRO A 24 4.30 7.85 14.63
N SER A 25 5.17 7.29 13.80
CA SER A 25 6.61 7.56 13.81
C SER A 25 7.10 8.30 12.57
N HIS A 26 6.21 8.56 11.60
CA HIS A 26 6.57 9.14 10.29
C HIS A 26 6.23 10.64 10.23
N PRO A 27 7.17 11.50 9.84
CA PRO A 27 6.90 12.93 9.73
C PRO A 27 5.94 13.21 8.57
N ALA A 28 5.01 14.14 8.77
CA ALA A 28 4.01 14.53 7.77
C ALA A 28 4.62 15.08 6.46
N GLN A 29 5.90 15.44 6.48
CA GLN A 29 6.65 15.93 5.32
C GLN A 29 7.12 14.80 4.38
N GLN A 30 6.97 13.54 4.79
CA GLN A 30 7.32 12.35 4.00
C GLN A 30 6.09 11.49 3.69
N LEU A 31 4.89 12.08 3.73
CA LEU A 31 3.65 11.40 3.32
C LEU A 31 3.70 10.96 1.85
N ASP A 32 4.49 11.66 1.03
CA ASP A 32 4.73 11.31 -0.38
C ASP A 32 5.28 9.88 -0.55
N GLU A 33 6.06 9.39 0.43
CA GLU A 33 6.61 8.03 0.42
C GLU A 33 5.57 6.96 0.79
N LEU A 34 4.48 7.36 1.44
CA LEU A 34 3.36 6.49 1.78
C LEU A 34 2.34 6.41 0.67
N LEU A 35 2.44 7.21 -0.41
CA LEU A 35 1.57 7.03 -1.56
C LEU A 35 1.73 5.63 -2.15
N PRO A 36 0.66 5.04 -2.72
CA PRO A 36 0.70 3.70 -3.28
C PRO A 36 1.84 3.53 -4.29
N ASP A 37 2.04 4.50 -5.19
CA ASP A 37 3.07 4.47 -6.23
C ASP A 37 4.49 4.27 -5.67
N VAL A 38 4.83 4.97 -4.59
CA VAL A 38 6.16 4.91 -3.97
C VAL A 38 6.27 3.69 -3.06
N TRP A 39 5.23 3.42 -2.28
CA TRP A 39 5.16 2.28 -1.37
C TRP A 39 5.35 0.95 -2.09
N PHE A 40 4.86 0.84 -3.34
CA PHE A 40 5.04 -0.31 -4.22
C PHE A 40 6.48 -0.67 -4.51
N THR A 41 7.33 0.34 -4.67
CA THR A 41 8.75 0.15 -4.97
C THR A 41 9.48 -0.47 -3.78
N SER A 42 9.05 -0.13 -2.56
CA SER A 42 9.64 -0.62 -1.31
C SER A 42 9.04 -1.95 -0.82
N HIS A 43 7.85 -2.33 -1.28
CA HIS A 43 7.14 -3.55 -0.83
C HIS A 43 6.78 -4.48 -2.00
N PRO A 44 7.80 -5.04 -2.70
CA PRO A 44 7.57 -5.98 -3.79
C PRO A 44 6.81 -7.24 -3.34
N SER A 45 6.91 -7.60 -2.06
CA SER A 45 6.23 -8.75 -1.42
C SER A 45 4.74 -8.53 -1.18
N ALA A 46 4.27 -7.28 -1.17
CA ALA A 46 2.87 -6.93 -0.95
C ALA A 46 2.00 -7.01 -2.22
N ARG A 47 2.65 -7.28 -3.36
CA ARG A 47 1.96 -7.63 -4.59
C ARG A 47 1.19 -8.93 -4.35
N ARG A 48 -0.13 -8.84 -4.38
CA ARG A 48 -1.01 -9.95 -4.06
C ARG A 48 -0.70 -11.08 -5.05
N LYS A 49 -0.09 -12.18 -4.59
CA LYS A 49 -0.11 -13.40 -5.42
C LYS A 49 -1.58 -13.77 -5.53
N LYS A 50 -2.16 -13.62 -6.73
CA LYS A 50 -3.45 -14.24 -7.00
C LYS A 50 -3.28 -15.73 -6.72
N ALA A 51 -3.94 -16.20 -5.67
CA ALA A 51 -4.18 -17.62 -5.51
C ALA A 51 -4.98 -18.05 -6.75
N ALA A 52 -4.46 -19.09 -7.42
CA ALA A 52 -5.06 -19.72 -8.59
C ALA A 52 -6.46 -20.25 -8.31
#